data_AF-A0A7S2NT67-F1
#
_entry.id   AF-A0A7S2NT67-F1
#
_cell.length_a   1.000
_cell.length_b   1.000
_cell.length_c   1.000
_cell.angle_alpha   90.00
_cell.angle_beta   90.00
_cell.angle_gamma   90.00
#
_symmetry.space_group_name_H-M   'P 1'
#
loop_
_entity.id
_entity.type
_entity.pdbx_description
1 polymer ?
#
loop_
_entity_poly.entity_id
_entity_poly.type
_entity_poly.pdbx_seq_one_letter_code
_entity_poly.pdbx_strand_id
1 'polypeptide(L)'
;GLDGLRCGAAVPIQRVIDALEQSAQDAPSFQVLAEHMKRVASVQIRSVGSWAGNVMFTREYPEFPSDMVTILAAAGAKFDIMVGGSGTTTTVLASELLALPGSCLVVSMMIPKHPKGTVFETYKVAQRHVFAHAIVNLAACIGFQPGTRTVSDV
;
A
#
# COMPACT_ATOMS: atom_id res chain seq x y z
N GLY A 1 17.46 -9.87 4.56
CA GLY A 1 17.82 -8.83 5.55
C GLY A 1 16.88 -7.68 5.31
N LEU A 2 15.87 -7.49 6.17
CA LEU A 2 14.73 -6.59 6.02
C LEU A 2 14.34 -6.35 4.55
N ASP A 3 13.70 -7.34 3.94
CA ASP A 3 13.44 -7.40 2.50
C ASP A 3 12.27 -6.48 2.08
N GLY A 4 12.16 -5.28 2.67
CA GLY A 4 11.04 -4.35 2.52
C GLY A 4 11.13 -3.08 3.36
N LEU A 5 10.23 -2.13 3.11
CA LEU A 5 10.03 -0.94 3.93
C LEU A 5 8.98 -1.23 5.01
N ARG A 6 9.34 -1.08 6.28
CA ARG A 6 8.41 -1.21 7.42
C ARG A 6 8.01 0.17 7.96
N CYS A 7 6.71 0.38 8.16
CA CYS A 7 6.15 1.63 8.70
C CYS A 7 5.23 1.34 9.88
N GLY A 8 5.38 2.09 10.98
CA GLY A 8 4.44 2.04 12.11
C GLY A 8 3.12 2.76 11.79
N ALA A 9 2.02 2.33 12.40
CA ALA A 9 0.66 2.78 12.06
C ALA A 9 0.42 4.29 12.13
N ALA A 10 1.08 4.99 13.05
CA ALA A 10 0.93 6.43 13.24
C ALA A 10 1.74 7.28 12.24
N VAL A 11 2.56 6.66 11.37
CA VAL A 11 3.40 7.39 10.42
C VAL A 11 2.52 8.13 9.40
N PRO A 12 2.72 9.45 9.20
CA PRO A 12 2.00 10.20 8.17
C PRO A 12 2.27 9.67 6.76
N ILE A 13 1.27 9.71 5.88
CA ILE A 13 1.42 9.27 4.48
C ILE A 13 2.59 9.97 3.80
N GLN A 14 2.80 11.26 4.05
CA GLN A 14 3.94 11.99 3.47
C GLN A 14 5.29 11.40 3.87
N ARG A 15 5.45 10.94 5.12
CA ARG A 15 6.70 10.31 5.57
C ARG A 15 6.91 8.93 4.94
N VAL A 16 5.84 8.21 4.61
CA VAL A 16 5.92 6.96 3.86
C VAL A 16 6.41 7.23 2.43
N ILE A 17 5.86 8.26 1.77
CA ILE A 17 6.31 8.70 0.43
C ILE A 17 7.80 9.01 0.45
N ASP A 18 8.25 9.84 1.38
CA ASP A 18 9.66 10.25 1.46
C ASP A 18 10.59 9.03 1.64
N ALA A 19 10.18 8.04 2.45
CA ALA A 19 10.95 6.82 2.69
C ALA A 19 11.01 5.88 1.47
N LEU A 20 9.90 5.78 0.72
CA LEU A 20 9.83 5.03 -0.53
C LEU A 20 10.75 5.64 -1.59
N GLU A 21 10.75 6.97 -1.75
CA GLU A 21 11.60 7.67 -2.70
C GLU A 21 13.09 7.53 -2.38
N GLN A 22 13.45 7.63 -1.09
CA GLN A 22 14.83 7.40 -0.63
C GLN A 22 15.32 5.98 -0.93
N SER A 23 14.41 5.01 -0.99
CA SER A 23 14.72 3.60 -1.24
C SER A 23 14.43 3.16 -2.68
N ALA A 24 14.07 4.09 -3.57
CA ALA A 24 13.64 3.78 -4.94
C ALA A 24 14.74 3.15 -5.81
N GLN A 25 16.02 3.47 -5.52
CA GLN A 25 17.15 2.86 -6.22
C GLN A 25 17.28 1.36 -5.95
N ASP A 26 16.88 0.91 -4.76
CA ASP A 26 16.92 -0.50 -4.38
C ASP A 26 15.74 -1.28 -4.95
N ALA A 27 14.58 -0.63 -5.07
CA ALA A 27 13.34 -1.24 -5.52
C ALA A 27 12.55 -0.23 -6.37
N PRO A 28 12.60 -0.33 -7.72
CA PRO A 28 11.88 0.59 -8.61
C PRO A 28 10.36 0.66 -8.35
N SER A 29 9.76 -0.41 -7.84
CA SER A 29 8.36 -0.46 -7.42
C SER A 29 8.03 0.57 -6.34
N PHE A 30 8.99 0.95 -5.49
CA PHE A 30 8.79 1.99 -4.47
C PHE A 30 8.59 3.36 -5.09
N GLN A 31 9.27 3.68 -6.20
CA GLN A 31 9.03 4.94 -6.90
C GLN A 31 7.60 5.01 -7.44
N VAL A 32 7.14 3.92 -8.07
CA VAL A 32 5.77 3.84 -8.61
C VAL A 32 4.74 4.00 -7.50
N LEU A 33 4.96 3.34 -6.35
CA LEU A 33 4.09 3.43 -5.20
C LEU A 33 4.07 4.85 -4.61
N ALA A 34 5.24 5.48 -4.46
CA ALA A 34 5.36 6.86 -3.98
C ALA A 34 4.60 7.86 -4.87
N GLU A 35 4.76 7.75 -6.20
CA GLU A 35 4.05 8.59 -7.16
C GLU A 35 2.53 8.41 -7.09
N HIS A 36 2.06 7.18 -6.84
CA HIS A 36 0.63 6.95 -6.65
C HIS A 36 0.13 7.54 -5.34
N MET A 37 0.86 7.36 -4.24
CA MET A 37 0.50 7.90 -2.92
C MET A 37 0.42 9.44 -2.93
N LYS A 38 1.20 10.14 -3.77
CA LYS A 38 1.09 11.59 -3.98
C LYS A 38 -0.27 12.03 -4.54
N ARG A 39 -1.05 11.13 -5.15
CA ARG A 39 -2.36 11.41 -5.76
C ARG A 39 -3.55 11.10 -4.85
N VAL A 40 -3.29 10.61 -3.64
CA VAL A 40 -4.33 10.21 -2.67
C VAL A 40 -5.05 11.41 -2.06
N ALA A 41 -4.32 12.47 -1.74
CA ALA A 41 -4.87 13.72 -1.18
C ALA A 41 -3.89 14.88 -1.40
N SER A 42 -4.18 16.09 -0.93
CA SER A 42 -3.19 17.19 -0.92
C SER A 42 -2.03 16.92 0.05
N VAL A 43 -0.91 17.64 -0.12
CA VAL A 43 0.25 17.55 0.78
C VAL A 43 -0.18 17.81 2.23
N GLN A 44 -0.98 18.84 2.48
CA GLN A 44 -1.44 19.18 3.84
C GLN A 44 -2.18 18.01 4.50
N ILE A 45 -3.07 17.32 3.78
CA ILE A 45 -3.79 16.16 4.29
C ILE A 45 -2.83 15.00 4.55
N ARG A 46 -1.91 14.71 3.61
CA ARG A 46 -0.96 13.59 3.76
C ARG A 46 0.10 13.82 4.84
N SER A 47 0.39 15.07 5.19
CA SER A 47 1.33 15.42 6.25
C SER A 47 0.77 15.20 7.66
N VAL A 48 -0.56 15.17 7.82
CA VAL A 48 -1.22 14.94 9.12
C VAL A 48 -1.90 13.58 9.20
N GLY A 49 -2.44 13.06 8.10
CA GLY A 49 -3.11 11.77 8.05
C GLY A 49 -2.11 10.62 8.06
N SER A 50 -2.31 9.65 8.96
CA SER A 50 -1.52 8.41 8.98
C SER A 50 -1.98 7.45 7.89
N TRP A 51 -1.04 6.62 7.39
CA TRP A 51 -1.40 5.60 6.40
C TRP A 51 -2.38 4.57 6.98
N ALA A 52 -2.22 4.17 8.25
CA ALA A 52 -3.10 3.19 8.87
C ALA A 52 -4.51 3.75 9.12
N GLY A 53 -4.60 5.04 9.49
CA GLY A 53 -5.88 5.73 9.62
C GLY A 53 -6.64 5.74 8.30
N ASN A 54 -5.95 5.99 7.18
CA ASN A 54 -6.56 5.93 5.86
C ASN A 54 -7.04 4.51 5.48
N VAL A 55 -6.22 3.48 5.73
CA VAL A 55 -6.58 2.07 5.49
C VAL A 55 -7.81 1.67 6.31
N MET A 56 -7.81 1.98 7.61
CA MET A 56 -8.92 1.64 8.51
C MET A 56 -10.18 2.44 8.21
N PHE A 57 -10.05 3.69 7.76
CA PHE A 57 -11.19 4.49 7.29
C PHE A 57 -11.86 3.86 6.06
N THR A 58 -11.05 3.31 5.14
CA THR A 58 -11.56 2.58 3.96
C THR A 58 -12.29 1.30 4.35
N ARG A 59 -11.81 0.62 5.39
CA ARG A 59 -12.47 -0.58 5.93
C ARG A 59 -13.81 -0.25 6.59
N GLU A 60 -13.87 0.84 7.35
CA GLU A 60 -15.09 1.28 8.03
C GLU A 60 -16.14 1.82 7.05
N TYR A 61 -15.70 2.48 5.99
CA TYR A 61 -16.55 3.09 4.96
C TYR A 61 -16.18 2.54 3.57
N PRO A 62 -16.67 1.35 3.17
CA PRO A 62 -16.33 0.73 1.88
C PRO A 62 -16.71 1.56 0.65
N GLU A 63 -17.67 2.48 0.77
CA GLU A 63 -18.03 3.45 -0.26
C GLU A 63 -16.97 4.54 -0.48
N PHE A 64 -15.99 4.65 0.44
CA PHE A 64 -14.88 5.58 0.33
C PHE A 64 -13.86 5.06 -0.71
N PRO A 65 -13.62 5.80 -1.81
CA PRO A 65 -12.74 5.36 -2.90
C PRO A 65 -11.27 5.58 -2.54
N SER A 66 -10.75 4.90 -1.52
CA SER A 66 -9.32 5.04 -1.17
C SER A 66 -8.46 4.16 -2.04
N ASP A 67 -7.58 4.79 -2.83
CA ASP A 67 -6.60 4.06 -3.64
C ASP A 67 -5.47 3.46 -2.78
N MET A 68 -5.30 3.90 -1.53
CA MET A 68 -4.22 3.45 -0.64
C MET A 68 -4.26 1.95 -0.36
N VAL A 69 -5.43 1.40 -0.04
CA VAL A 69 -5.55 -0.04 0.25
C VAL A 69 -5.29 -0.84 -1.02
N THR A 70 -5.79 -0.37 -2.17
CA THR A 70 -5.59 -1.06 -3.46
C THR A 70 -4.13 -1.12 -3.86
N ILE A 71 -3.40 0.01 -3.81
CA ILE A 71 -1.98 0.02 -4.19
C ILE A 71 -1.11 -0.73 -3.20
N LEU A 72 -1.45 -0.71 -1.90
CA LEU A 72 -0.74 -1.50 -0.90
C LEU A 72 -1.00 -3.00 -1.08
N ALA A 73 -2.24 -3.39 -1.39
CA ALA A 73 -2.59 -4.78 -1.70
C ALA A 73 -1.77 -5.32 -2.88
N ALA A 74 -1.73 -4.56 -3.99
CA ALA A 74 -0.98 -4.96 -5.16
C ALA A 74 0.54 -4.92 -4.97
N ALA A 75 1.03 -4.03 -4.10
CA ALA A 75 2.44 -4.04 -3.70
C ALA A 75 2.79 -5.22 -2.78
N GLY A 76 1.84 -6.10 -2.46
CA GLY A 76 2.06 -7.23 -1.55
C GLY A 76 2.28 -6.81 -0.10
N ALA A 77 1.78 -5.63 0.30
CA ALA A 77 1.96 -5.13 1.65
C ALA A 77 1.28 -6.05 2.67
N LYS A 78 2.00 -6.32 3.76
CA LYS A 78 1.52 -7.11 4.89
C LYS A 78 1.27 -6.21 6.09
N PHE A 79 0.16 -6.41 6.77
CA PHE A 79 -0.29 -5.61 7.90
C PHE A 79 -0.19 -6.41 9.18
N ASP A 80 0.49 -5.86 10.16
CA ASP A 80 0.50 -6.39 11.52
C ASP A 80 -0.67 -5.79 12.29
N ILE A 81 -1.53 -6.66 12.80
CA ILE A 81 -2.75 -6.29 13.52
C ILE A 81 -2.86 -6.96 14.88
N MET A 82 -3.62 -6.34 15.76
CA MET A 82 -4.06 -6.89 17.04
C MET A 82 -5.58 -6.98 17.07
N VAL A 83 -6.12 -8.14 17.42
CA VAL A 83 -7.57 -8.38 17.51
C VAL A 83 -7.97 -8.58 18.97
N GLY A 84 -9.10 -7.98 19.36
CA GLY A 84 -9.72 -8.23 20.67
C GLY A 84 -8.87 -7.84 21.89
N GLY A 85 -7.90 -6.94 21.73
CA GLY A 85 -7.03 -6.52 22.85
C GLY A 85 -6.12 -7.63 23.40
N SER A 86 -5.94 -8.72 22.66
CA SER A 86 -5.21 -9.92 23.11
C SER A 86 -3.73 -9.69 23.42
N GLY A 87 -3.16 -8.53 23.07
CA GLY A 87 -1.72 -8.25 23.17
C GLY A 87 -0.88 -8.92 22.07
N THR A 88 -1.47 -9.84 21.31
CA THR A 88 -0.76 -10.60 20.26
C THR A 88 -0.92 -9.93 18.91
N THR A 89 0.19 -9.79 18.20
CA THR A 89 0.22 -9.29 16.83
C THR A 89 0.15 -10.45 15.83
N THR A 90 -0.70 -10.33 14.82
CA THR A 90 -0.80 -11.27 13.69
C THR A 90 -0.61 -10.51 12.39
N THR A 91 0.09 -11.11 11.44
CA THR A 91 0.32 -10.52 10.12
C THR A 91 -0.75 -11.00 9.13
N VAL A 92 -1.37 -10.08 8.40
CA VAL A 92 -2.43 -10.34 7.43
C VAL A 92 -2.19 -9.57 6.12
N LEU A 93 -2.80 -10.03 5.04
CA LEU A 93 -2.89 -9.30 3.77
C LEU A 93 -4.00 -8.25 3.80
N ALA A 94 -4.00 -7.36 2.81
CA ALA A 94 -5.05 -6.34 2.66
C ALA A 94 -6.46 -6.95 2.57
N SER A 95 -6.65 -8.02 1.80
CA SER A 95 -7.94 -8.69 1.64
C SER A 95 -8.45 -9.28 2.96
N GLU A 96 -7.56 -9.92 3.72
CA GLU A 96 -7.86 -10.48 5.04
C GLU A 96 -8.20 -9.38 6.05
N LEU A 97 -7.46 -8.27 6.03
CA LEU A 97 -7.74 -7.11 6.89
C LEU A 97 -9.13 -6.52 6.61
N LEU A 98 -9.47 -6.34 5.33
CA LEU A 98 -10.76 -5.78 4.93
C LEU A 98 -11.93 -6.72 5.27
N ALA A 99 -11.73 -8.03 5.14
CA ALA A 99 -12.75 -9.05 5.44
C ALA A 99 -12.86 -9.41 6.93
N LEU A 100 -11.90 -8.98 7.76
CA LEU A 100 -11.88 -9.31 9.19
C LEU A 100 -13.15 -8.79 9.88
N PRO A 101 -13.89 -9.62 10.64
CA PRO A 101 -15.03 -9.15 11.41
C PRO A 101 -14.57 -8.45 12.71
N GLY A 102 -15.34 -7.46 13.16
CA GLY A 102 -15.13 -6.77 14.43
C GLY A 102 -13.95 -5.79 14.43
N SER A 103 -13.65 -5.23 15.60
CA SER A 103 -12.58 -4.23 15.74
C SER A 103 -11.19 -4.86 15.78
N CYS A 104 -10.24 -4.23 15.09
CA CYS A 104 -8.82 -4.56 15.21
C CYS A 104 -7.99 -3.27 15.22
N LEU A 105 -6.78 -3.36 15.76
CA LEU A 105 -5.79 -2.30 15.72
C LEU A 105 -4.70 -2.67 14.71
N VAL A 106 -4.46 -1.81 13.72
CA VAL A 106 -3.28 -1.92 12.85
C VAL A 106 -2.08 -1.32 13.59
N VAL A 107 -0.99 -2.07 13.67
CA VAL A 107 0.23 -1.70 14.40
C VAL A 107 1.32 -1.23 13.44
N SER A 108 1.49 -1.94 12.33
CA SER A 108 2.47 -1.60 11.30
C SER A 108 2.16 -2.26 9.97
N MET A 109 2.83 -1.84 8.90
CA MET A 109 2.87 -2.55 7.63
C MET A 109 4.31 -2.82 7.19
N MET A 110 4.48 -3.83 6.35
CA MET A 110 5.70 -4.11 5.60
C MET A 110 5.38 -4.14 4.11
N ILE A 111 6.03 -3.26 3.35
CA ILE A 111 5.96 -3.22 1.88
C ILE A 111 7.20 -3.94 1.35
N PRO A 112 7.06 -5.08 0.67
CA PRO A 112 8.21 -5.88 0.22
C PRO A 112 8.98 -5.17 -0.89
N LYS A 113 10.30 -5.39 -0.93
CA LYS A 113 11.12 -5.06 -2.10
C LYS A 113 10.85 -6.10 -3.18
N HIS A 114 10.40 -5.67 -4.35
CA HIS A 114 10.24 -6.58 -5.49
C HIS A 114 11.60 -6.87 -6.15
N PRO A 115 11.85 -8.11 -6.61
CA PRO A 115 13.08 -8.46 -7.33
C PRO A 115 13.31 -7.61 -8.59
N LYS A 116 14.58 -7.51 -9.00
CA LYS A 116 14.92 -6.91 -10.30
C LYS A 116 14.28 -7.72 -11.43
N GLY A 117 13.61 -7.04 -12.36
CA GLY A 117 12.87 -7.67 -13.46
C GLY A 117 11.37 -7.79 -13.21
N THR A 118 10.88 -7.47 -12.01
CA THR A 118 9.45 -7.34 -11.74
C THR A 118 8.92 -6.01 -12.26
N VAL A 119 7.78 -6.05 -12.97
CA VAL A 119 7.04 -4.86 -13.39
C VAL A 119 5.92 -4.62 -12.39
N PHE A 120 6.04 -3.55 -11.60
CA PHE A 120 4.96 -3.07 -10.74
C PHE A 120 4.41 -1.78 -11.32
N GLU A 121 3.16 -1.81 -11.76
CA GLU A 121 2.48 -0.67 -12.36
C GLU A 121 1.18 -0.40 -11.61
N THR A 122 0.85 0.89 -11.47
CA THR A 122 -0.39 1.31 -10.82
C THR A 122 -1.12 2.31 -11.70
N TYR A 123 -2.39 2.06 -11.93
CA TYR A 123 -3.29 2.87 -12.73
C TYR A 123 -4.44 3.33 -11.83
N LYS A 124 -4.52 4.65 -11.65
CA LYS A 124 -5.69 5.32 -11.11
C LYS A 124 -6.44 5.95 -12.28
N VAL A 125 -7.61 5.41 -12.62
CA VAL A 125 -8.53 6.07 -13.55
C VAL A 125 -9.49 6.89 -12.69
N ALA A 126 -9.33 8.21 -12.65
CA ALA A 126 -10.23 9.11 -11.94
C ALA A 126 -10.66 10.25 -12.88
N GLN A 127 -11.85 10.83 -12.67
CA GLN A 127 -12.35 11.94 -13.52
C GLN A 127 -11.46 13.20 -13.47
N ARG A 128 -10.59 13.34 -12.46
CA ARG A 128 -9.64 14.45 -12.28
C ARG A 128 -8.33 13.93 -11.69
N HIS A 129 -7.23 14.64 -11.96
CA HIS A 129 -5.87 14.26 -11.55
C HIS A 129 -5.67 14.26 -10.01
N VAL A 130 -6.52 14.98 -9.26
CA VAL A 130 -6.61 15.00 -7.78
C VAL A 130 -8.08 15.25 -7.38
N PHE A 131 -8.52 14.72 -6.23
CA PHE A 131 -9.88 14.90 -5.65
C PHE A 131 -11.05 14.44 -6.54
N ALA A 132 -10.89 13.33 -7.26
CA ALA A 132 -12.00 12.67 -7.94
C ALA A 132 -12.05 11.20 -7.56
N HIS A 133 -13.26 10.65 -7.53
CA HIS A 133 -13.50 9.22 -7.41
C HIS A 133 -12.65 8.47 -8.44
N ALA A 134 -11.89 7.47 -7.98
CA ALA A 134 -11.36 6.48 -8.90
C ALA A 134 -12.53 5.66 -9.46
N ILE A 135 -12.64 5.61 -10.78
CA ILE A 135 -13.52 4.72 -11.53
C ILE A 135 -12.91 3.31 -11.56
N VAL A 136 -11.57 3.20 -11.62
CA VAL A 136 -10.82 1.93 -11.49
C VAL A 136 -9.47 2.23 -10.84
N ASN A 137 -9.12 1.46 -9.81
CA ASN A 137 -7.75 1.32 -9.32
C ASN A 137 -7.23 -0.05 -9.72
N LEU A 138 -6.24 -0.10 -10.60
CA LEU A 138 -5.55 -1.33 -10.95
C LEU A 138 -4.10 -1.19 -10.54
N ALA A 139 -3.59 -2.18 -9.83
CA ALA A 139 -2.17 -2.29 -9.61
C ALA A 139 -1.79 -3.74 -9.87
N ALA A 140 -0.77 -3.94 -10.70
CA ALA A 140 -0.33 -5.26 -11.13
C ALA A 140 1.17 -5.38 -10.85
N CYS A 141 1.56 -6.49 -10.25
CA CYS A 141 2.93 -6.88 -10.04
C CYS A 141 3.20 -8.14 -10.85
N ILE A 142 4.10 -8.08 -11.83
CA ILE A 142 4.36 -9.22 -12.72
C ILE A 142 5.84 -9.59 -12.66
N GLY A 143 6.11 -10.82 -12.23
CA GLY A 143 7.44 -11.41 -12.29
C GLY A 143 7.70 -12.07 -13.65
N PHE A 144 8.91 -11.92 -14.17
CA PHE A 144 9.35 -12.61 -15.40
C PHE A 144 10.49 -13.58 -15.09
N GLN A 145 10.51 -14.72 -15.79
CA GLN A 145 11.68 -15.60 -15.76
C GLN A 145 12.90 -14.89 -16.39
N PRO A 146 14.11 -15.06 -15.84
CA PRO A 146 15.32 -14.44 -16.38
C PRO A 146 15.55 -14.77 -17.86
N GLY A 147 15.67 -13.75 -18.70
CA GLY A 147 15.98 -13.91 -20.12
C GLY A 147 14.82 -14.37 -21.01
N THR A 148 13.59 -14.48 -20.48
CA THR A 148 12.41 -14.85 -21.28
C THR A 148 11.30 -13.81 -21.13
N ARG A 149 10.26 -13.91 -21.96
CA ARG A 149 9.01 -13.13 -21.82
C ARG A 149 7.93 -13.90 -21.07
N THR A 150 8.31 -14.96 -20.36
CA THR A 150 7.38 -15.84 -19.65
C THR A 150 7.13 -15.31 -18.25
N VAL A 151 5.85 -15.11 -17.91
CA VAL A 151 5.41 -14.68 -16.58
C VAL A 151 5.66 -15.82 -15.58
N SER A 152 6.31 -15.50 -14.47
CA SER A 152 6.60 -16.45 -13.39
C SER A 152 5.70 -16.29 -12.18
N ASP A 153 5.11 -15.11 -12.00
CA ASP A 153 4.26 -14.76 -10.85
C ASP A 153 3.36 -13.55 -11.21
N VAL A 154 2.13 -13.51 -10.68
CA VAL A 154 1.12 -12.45 -10.89
C VAL A 154 0.47 -12.07 -9.55
#